data_AF-A0A947GGK7-F1
#
_entry.id   AF-A0A947GGK7-F1
#
_cell.length_a   1.000
_cell.length_b   1.000
_cell.length_c   1.000
_cell.angle_alpha   90.00
_cell.angle_beta   90.00
_cell.angle_gamma   90.00
#
_symmetry.space_group_name_H-M   'P 1'
#
loop_
_entity.id
_entity.type
_entity.pdbx_description
1 polymer ?
#
loop_
_entity_poly.entity_id
_entity_poly.type
_entity_poly.pdbx_seq_one_letter_code
_entity_poly.pdbx_strand_id
1 'polypeptide(L)'
;MPPVQRILILAANPLDSSRLRLEEELREIESVLQRAKKRDLFELKPQTATRPSDIQRALLDYNPQIVHFCGHGEGTQGLVFEDDRGNAKFVDSLALANLFGSIWVSGRSESKNA
;
A
#
# COMPACT_ATOMS: atom_id res chain seq x y z
N MET A 1 9.36 24.50 3.61
CA MET A 1 8.19 23.65 3.89
C MET A 1 8.69 22.21 3.95
N PRO A 2 8.30 21.38 4.94
CA PRO A 2 8.71 19.97 4.94
C PRO A 2 8.18 19.26 3.67
N PRO A 3 8.87 18.22 3.17
CA PRO A 3 8.42 17.47 2.00
C PRO A 3 7.07 16.78 2.29
N VAL A 4 6.18 16.79 1.30
CA VAL A 4 4.90 16.06 1.35
C VAL A 4 5.19 14.56 1.45
N GLN A 5 4.54 13.90 2.40
CA GLN A 5 4.63 12.46 2.60
C GLN A 5 3.52 11.75 1.83
N ARG A 6 3.90 10.82 0.95
CA ARG A 6 2.93 9.99 0.22
C ARG A 6 2.56 8.78 1.06
N ILE A 7 1.26 8.52 1.14
CA ILE A 7 0.67 7.33 1.75
C ILE A 7 0.09 6.48 0.62
N LEU A 8 0.67 5.30 0.39
CA LEU A 8 0.13 4.32 -0.55
C LEU A 8 -0.90 3.47 0.19
N ILE A 9 -2.17 3.53 -0.25
CA ILE A 9 -3.25 2.69 0.26
C ILE A 9 -3.39 1.49 -0.69
N LEU A 10 -3.16 0.28 -0.18
CA LEU A 10 -3.32 -0.97 -0.91
C LEU A 10 -4.62 -1.64 -0.47
N ALA A 11 -5.60 -1.72 -1.37
CA ALA A 11 -6.90 -2.30 -1.09
C ALA A 11 -7.11 -3.58 -1.92
N ALA A 12 -7.14 -4.75 -1.28
CA ALA A 12 -7.33 -6.04 -1.93
C ALA A 12 -8.65 -6.70 -1.48
N ASN A 13 -9.51 -7.07 -2.44
CA ASN A 13 -10.82 -7.64 -2.15
C ASN A 13 -11.10 -8.82 -3.10
N PRO A 14 -10.40 -9.96 -2.89
CA PRO A 14 -10.49 -11.10 -3.80
C PRO A 14 -11.92 -11.61 -3.98
N LEU A 15 -12.23 -12.04 -5.20
CA LEU A 15 -13.56 -12.48 -5.62
C LEU A 15 -14.06 -13.74 -4.90
N ASP A 16 -13.13 -14.60 -4.47
CA ASP A 16 -13.37 -15.85 -3.74
C ASP A 16 -13.25 -15.70 -2.21
N SER A 17 -13.22 -14.46 -1.72
CA SER A 17 -13.19 -14.12 -0.29
C SER A 17 -14.46 -13.40 0.17
N SER A 18 -14.63 -13.22 1.48
CA SER A 18 -15.71 -12.39 2.01
C SER A 18 -15.49 -10.93 1.58
N ARG A 19 -16.50 -10.33 0.93
CA ARG A 19 -16.36 -8.97 0.42
C ARG A 19 -16.24 -7.96 1.55
N LEU A 20 -15.18 -7.16 1.52
CA LEU A 20 -14.98 -6.03 2.43
C LEU A 20 -15.48 -4.73 1.79
N ARG A 21 -15.88 -3.77 2.62
CA ARG A 21 -16.35 -2.43 2.18
C ARG A 21 -15.17 -1.45 2.04
N LEU A 22 -14.11 -1.85 1.31
CA LEU A 22 -12.85 -1.08 1.23
C LEU A 22 -13.02 0.33 0.63
N GLU A 23 -14.01 0.52 -0.24
CA GLU A 23 -14.32 1.86 -0.76
C GLU A 23 -14.82 2.82 0.34
N GLU A 24 -15.54 2.31 1.34
CA GLU A 24 -16.00 3.12 2.47
C GLU A 24 -14.82 3.52 3.35
N GLU A 25 -13.93 2.57 3.64
CA GLU A 25 -12.70 2.82 4.39
C GLU A 25 -11.82 3.88 3.70
N LEU A 26 -11.63 3.79 2.38
CA LEU A 26 -10.89 4.79 1.63
C LEU A 26 -11.54 6.19 1.73
N ARG A 27 -12.87 6.27 1.57
CA ARG A 27 -13.61 7.53 1.71
C ARG A 27 -13.49 8.11 3.12
N GLU A 28 -13.48 7.27 4.14
CA GLU A 28 -13.29 7.71 5.53
C GLU A 28 -11.88 8.27 5.75
N ILE A 29 -10.85 7.59 5.25
CA ILE A 29 -9.45 8.04 5.33
C ILE A 29 -9.29 9.41 4.63
N GLU A 30 -9.84 9.55 3.42
CA GLU A 30 -9.82 10.81 2.68
C GLU A 30 -10.54 11.93 3.43
N SER A 31 -11.73 11.66 3.97
CA SER A 31 -12.54 12.63 4.72
C SER A 31 -11.82 13.10 6.00
N VAL A 32 -11.22 12.18 6.75
CA VAL A 32 -10.44 12.50 7.95
C VAL A 32 -9.20 13.32 7.58
N LEU A 33 -8.47 12.93 6.53
CA LEU A 33 -7.29 13.67 6.11
C LEU A 33 -7.65 15.10 5.70
N GLN A 34 -8.76 15.30 4.96
CA GLN A 34 -9.22 16.63 4.55
C GLN A 34 -9.53 17.58 5.72
N ARG A 35 -9.95 17.02 6.86
CA ARG A 35 -10.26 17.75 8.10
C ARG A 35 -9.04 17.93 9.02
N ALA A 36 -7.94 17.24 8.73
CA ALA A 36 -6.75 17.30 9.56
C ALA A 36 -6.01 18.64 9.42
N LYS A 37 -5.50 19.18 10.54
CA LYS A 37 -4.74 20.44 10.57
C LYS A 37 -3.48 20.43 9.69
N LYS A 38 -2.96 19.24 9.38
CA LYS A 38 -1.71 19.02 8.62
C LYS A 38 -1.96 18.29 7.30
N ARG A 39 -3.16 18.40 6.73
CA ARG A 39 -3.54 17.70 5.49
C ARG A 39 -2.56 17.95 4.34
N ASP A 40 -2.03 19.17 4.24
CA ASP A 40 -1.11 19.57 3.17
C ASP A 40 0.28 18.92 3.31
N LEU A 41 0.53 18.18 4.40
CA LEU A 41 1.75 17.38 4.56
C LEU A 41 1.63 15.98 3.96
N PHE A 42 0.44 15.57 3.53
CA PHE A 42 0.18 14.20 3.07
C PHE A 42 -0.49 14.17 1.71
N GLU A 43 -0.12 13.17 0.92
CA GLU A 43 -0.77 12.85 -0.34
C GLU A 43 -1.19 11.38 -0.34
N LEU A 44 -2.47 11.09 -0.54
CA LEU A 44 -2.98 9.73 -0.64
C LEU A 44 -2.83 9.20 -2.07
N LYS A 45 -2.34 7.97 -2.19
CA LYS A 45 -2.24 7.20 -3.44
C LYS A 45 -2.99 5.88 -3.27
N PRO A 46 -4.28 5.82 -3.60
CA PRO A 46 -5.00 4.55 -3.55
C PRO A 46 -4.64 3.65 -4.73
N GLN A 47 -4.50 2.36 -4.43
CA GLN A 47 -4.35 1.28 -5.39
C GLN A 47 -5.27 0.12 -4.98
N THR A 48 -6.22 -0.20 -5.84
CA THR A 48 -7.24 -1.23 -5.63
C THR A 48 -6.93 -2.47 -6.44
N ALA A 49 -7.49 -3.63 -6.05
CA ALA A 49 -7.35 -4.89 -6.77
C ALA A 49 -5.88 -5.27 -7.02
N THR A 50 -5.04 -5.04 -6.01
CA THR A 50 -3.59 -5.06 -6.21
C THR A 50 -3.05 -6.48 -6.27
N ARG A 51 -2.53 -6.85 -7.44
CA ARG A 51 -1.66 -8.02 -7.58
C ARG A 51 -0.31 -7.70 -6.96
N PRO A 52 0.47 -8.69 -6.52
CA PRO A 52 1.83 -8.43 -5.99
C PRO A 52 2.72 -7.63 -6.95
N SER A 53 2.57 -7.79 -8.26
CA SER A 53 3.27 -6.99 -9.28
C SER A 53 2.86 -5.52 -9.28
N ASP A 54 1.57 -5.25 -9.06
CA ASP A 54 1.03 -3.89 -9.04
C ASP A 54 1.51 -3.15 -7.79
N ILE A 55 1.68 -3.87 -6.68
CA ILE A 55 2.26 -3.33 -5.44
C ILE A 55 3.71 -2.92 -5.66
N GLN A 56 4.53 -3.80 -6.25
CA GLN A 56 5.92 -3.48 -6.57
C GLN A 56 6.03 -2.22 -7.43
N ARG A 57 5.19 -2.14 -8.47
CA ARG A 57 5.16 -1.00 -9.36
C ARG A 57 4.73 0.27 -8.64
N ALA A 58 3.65 0.22 -7.86
CA ALA A 58 3.15 1.36 -7.09
C ALA A 58 4.19 1.86 -6.06
N LEU A 59 4.92 0.96 -5.42
CA LEU A 59 5.99 1.32 -4.50
C LEU A 59 7.14 2.05 -5.22
N LEU A 60 7.50 1.64 -6.43
CA LEU A 60 8.53 2.31 -7.23
C LEU A 60 8.04 3.66 -7.79
N ASP A 61 6.85 3.68 -8.39
CA ASP A 61 6.25 4.86 -9.04
C ASP A 61 5.94 5.97 -8.03
N TYR A 62 5.42 5.59 -6.85
CA TYR A 62 5.03 6.54 -5.83
C TYR A 62 6.05 6.72 -4.73
N ASN A 63 7.12 5.91 -4.63
CA ASN A 63 8.14 5.96 -3.56
C ASN A 63 7.56 6.39 -2.17
N PRO A 64 6.48 5.75 -1.69
CA PRO A 64 5.70 6.26 -0.57
C PRO A 64 6.46 6.15 0.75
N GLN A 65 6.20 7.04 1.70
CA GLN A 65 6.79 6.96 3.05
C GLN A 65 5.96 6.08 3.98
N ILE A 66 4.67 5.93 3.69
CA ILE A 66 3.73 5.14 4.48
C ILE A 66 2.98 4.22 3.52
N VAL A 67 2.86 2.94 3.89
CA VAL A 67 2.03 1.97 3.18
C VAL A 67 0.94 1.52 4.15
N HIS A 68 -0.31 1.64 3.75
CA HIS A 68 -1.47 1.18 4.51
C HIS A 68 -2.17 0.09 3.71
N PHE A 69 -2.43 -1.05 4.34
CA PHE A 69 -3.12 -2.17 3.70
C PHE A 69 -4.53 -2.30 4.26
N CYS A 70 -5.51 -2.38 3.36
CA CYS A 70 -6.91 -2.62 3.63
C CYS A 70 -7.31 -3.93 2.94
N GLY A 71 -7.69 -4.95 3.68
CA GLY A 71 -8.00 -6.25 3.10
C GLY A 71 -7.94 -7.39 4.10
N HIS A 72 -7.90 -8.60 3.58
CA HIS A 72 -7.78 -9.81 4.39
C HIS A 72 -6.33 -10.03 4.84
N GLY A 73 -6.16 -10.41 6.11
CA GLY A 73 -4.87 -10.74 6.69
C GLY A 73 -4.96 -11.96 7.60
N GLU A 74 -3.89 -12.75 7.63
CA GLU A 74 -3.76 -13.96 8.45
C GLU A 74 -2.90 -13.66 9.69
N GLY A 75 -3.22 -12.57 10.38
CA GLY A 75 -2.48 -12.07 11.53
C GLY A 75 -1.01 -11.80 11.22
N THR A 76 -0.09 -12.45 11.95
CA THR A 76 1.36 -12.31 11.74
C THR A 76 1.90 -13.15 10.59
N GLN A 77 1.08 -14.03 9.99
CA GLN A 77 1.54 -14.93 8.94
C GLN A 77 1.66 -14.23 7.58
N GLY A 78 0.80 -13.25 7.31
CA GLY A 78 0.85 -12.51 6.05
C GLY A 78 -0.46 -11.82 5.69
N LEU A 79 -0.52 -11.36 4.45
CA LEU A 79 -1.66 -10.65 3.86
C LEU A 79 -2.19 -11.41 2.65
N VAL A 80 -3.45 -11.18 2.31
CA VAL A 80 -4.09 -11.78 1.14
C VAL A 80 -4.31 -10.70 0.08
N PHE A 81 -3.76 -10.94 -1.10
CA PHE A 81 -3.87 -10.09 -2.28
C PHE A 81 -4.67 -10.78 -3.37
N GLU A 82 -4.72 -10.17 -4.55
CA GLU A 82 -5.35 -10.76 -5.74
C GLU A 82 -4.30 -11.41 -6.66
N ASP A 83 -4.68 -12.53 -7.28
CA ASP A 83 -3.96 -13.10 -8.40
C ASP A 83 -4.44 -12.51 -9.75
N ASP A 84 -3.93 -13.07 -10.86
CA ASP A 84 -4.29 -12.56 -12.19
C ASP A 84 -5.75 -12.77 -12.58
N ARG A 85 -6.49 -13.57 -11.80
CA ARG A 85 -7.90 -13.91 -11.97
C ARG A 85 -8.78 -13.20 -10.93
N GLY A 86 -8.19 -12.39 -10.04
CA GLY A 86 -8.90 -11.73 -8.94
C GLY A 86 -9.19 -12.65 -7.75
N ASN A 87 -8.57 -13.83 -7.68
CA ASN A 87 -8.72 -14.75 -6.54
C ASN A 87 -7.69 -14.48 -5.45
N ALA A 88 -7.95 -15.00 -4.26
CA ALA A 88 -7.14 -14.83 -3.09
C ALA A 88 -5.74 -15.42 -3.30
N LYS A 89 -4.73 -14.58 -3.09
CA LYS A 89 -3.33 -14.95 -3.12
C LYS A 89 -2.69 -14.57 -1.80
N PHE A 90 -2.42 -15.56 -0.98
CA PHE A 90 -1.68 -15.38 0.24
C PHE A 90 -0.23 -14.98 -0.05
N VAL A 91 0.26 -13.97 0.65
CA VAL A 91 1.65 -13.52 0.64
C VAL A 91 2.13 -13.47 2.07
N ASP A 92 3.13 -14.30 2.37
CA ASP A 92 3.66 -14.41 3.72
C ASP A 92 4.45 -13.16 4.16
N SER A 93 4.58 -12.99 5.47
CA SER A 93 5.27 -11.85 6.09
C SER A 93 6.75 -11.74 5.68
N LEU A 94 7.42 -12.86 5.35
CA LEU A 94 8.82 -12.83 4.91
C LEU A 94 8.92 -12.28 3.48
N ALA A 95 8.01 -12.68 2.58
CA ALA A 95 7.90 -12.14 1.24
C ALA A 95 7.60 -10.63 1.26
N LEU A 96 6.72 -10.18 2.17
CA LEU A 96 6.46 -8.75 2.39
C LEU A 96 7.71 -8.02 2.90
N ALA A 97 8.41 -8.57 3.90
CA ALA A 97 9.64 -7.98 4.41
C ALA A 97 10.71 -7.85 3.33
N ASN A 98 10.86 -8.87 2.47
CA ASN A 98 11.79 -8.85 1.34
C ASN A 98 11.39 -7.83 0.28
N LEU A 99 10.09 -7.75 -0.05
CA LEU A 99 9.55 -6.76 -0.99
C LEU A 99 9.92 -5.34 -0.54
N PHE A 100 9.56 -4.98 0.69
CA PHE A 100 9.91 -3.68 1.23
C PHE A 100 11.42 -3.51 1.32
N GLY A 101 12.15 -4.46 1.91
CA GLY A 101 13.60 -4.40 2.05
C GLY A 101 14.34 -4.12 0.73
N SER A 102 13.94 -4.78 -0.36
CA SER A 102 14.53 -4.59 -1.68
C SER A 102 14.33 -3.17 -2.21
N ILE A 103 13.12 -2.63 -2.10
CA ILE A 103 12.74 -1.32 -2.63
C ILE A 103 13.37 -0.18 -1.81
N TRP A 104 13.42 -0.32 -0.49
CA TRP A 104 14.02 0.68 0.39
C TRP A 104 15.56 0.67 0.36
N VAL A 105 16.17 -0.41 -0.13
CA VAL A 105 17.60 -0.46 -0.43
C VAL A 105 17.89 0.21 -1.78
N SER A 106 17.11 -0.07 -2.82
CA SER A 106 17.27 0.57 -4.13
C SER A 106 16.97 2.07 -4.11
N GLY A 107 16.02 2.53 -3.29
CA GLY A 107 15.71 3.96 -3.14
C GLY A 107 16.74 4.77 -2.36
N ARG A 108 17.74 4.13 -1.72
CA ARG A 108 18.77 4.80 -0.91
C ARG A 108 20.11 5.01 -1.63
N SER A 109 20.30 4.41 -2.81
CA SER A 109 21.57 4.49 -3.54
C SER A 109 21.78 5.79 -4.33
N GLU A 110 20.81 6.71 -4.38
CA GLU A 110 20.93 7.97 -5.15
C GLU A 110 21.32 9.20 -4.31
N SER A 111 21.56 9.09 -2.99
CA SER A 111 21.89 10.25 -2.13
C SER A 111 23.35 10.33 -1.69
N LYS A 112 24.29 9.88 -2.53
CA LYS A 112 25.73 10.17 -2.36
C LYS A 112 26.30 10.69 -3.67
N ASN A 113 25.99 11.93 -4.03
CA ASN A 113 26.79 12.85 -4.86
C ASN A 113 25.96 14.11 -5.15
N ALA A 114 25.94 15.05 -4.21
CA ALA A 114 25.71 16.48 -4.46
C ALA A 114 26.25 17.27 -3.26
#